data_AF-A0A925EIJ8-F1
#
_entry.id   AF-A0A925EIJ8-F1
#
_cell.length_a   1.000
_cell.length_b   1.000
_cell.length_c   1.000
_cell.angle_alpha   90.00
_cell.angle_beta   90.00
_cell.angle_gamma   90.00
#
_symmetry.space_group_name_H-M   'P 1'
#
loop_
_entity.id
_entity.type
_entity.pdbx_description
1 polymer ?
#
loop_
_entity_poly.entity_id
_entity_poly.type
_entity_poly.pdbx_seq_one_letter_code
_entity_poly.pdbx_strand_id
1 'polypeptide(L)'
;MASDKMTCPICAGQITKEIRIGHLNKGEQAHGYLYKAFCESCQIMVERNIFGKQDTGWFSSSVDKKNIIGELLDEELVQIEKMLIKYPRLLIQWREFIAQKRETDVVCRFKEKDLPYTGLTIKRGDYLIGRFWVFRNL
;
A
#
# COMPACT_ATOMS: atom_id res chain seq x y z
N MET A 1 -30.31 -2.37 1.32
CA MET A 1 -29.29 -1.50 0.69
C MET A 1 -28.15 -2.40 0.26
N ALA A 2 -27.86 -2.45 -1.04
CA ALA A 2 -26.93 -3.41 -1.62
C ALA A 2 -25.54 -3.26 -0.98
N SER A 3 -24.99 -4.38 -0.52
CA SER A 3 -23.59 -4.52 -0.10
C SER A 3 -22.70 -4.28 -1.32
N ASP A 4 -22.47 -3.03 -1.68
CA ASP A 4 -21.72 -2.66 -2.86
C ASP A 4 -20.25 -3.04 -2.69
N LYS A 5 -19.98 -4.26 -3.17
CA LYS A 5 -18.83 -4.71 -3.94
C LYS A 5 -17.52 -4.82 -3.15
N MET A 6 -17.35 -6.01 -2.57
CA MET A 6 -16.04 -6.64 -2.35
C MET A 6 -15.36 -6.93 -3.71
N THR A 7 -15.02 -5.89 -4.46
CA THR A 7 -14.34 -5.98 -5.75
C THR A 7 -13.03 -5.22 -5.75
N CYS A 8 -12.04 -5.75 -6.45
CA CYS A 8 -10.75 -5.13 -6.67
C CYS A 8 -10.89 -3.86 -7.53
N PRO A 9 -10.28 -2.73 -7.15
CA PRO A 9 -10.36 -1.48 -7.91
C PRO A 9 -9.57 -1.50 -9.21
N ILE A 10 -8.71 -2.50 -9.42
CA ILE A 10 -7.89 -2.64 -10.64
C ILE A 10 -8.60 -3.51 -11.68
N CYS A 11 -9.06 -4.70 -11.30
CA CYS A 11 -9.62 -5.67 -12.25
C CYS A 11 -11.12 -5.92 -12.13
N ALA A 12 -11.80 -5.26 -11.18
CA ALA A 12 -13.20 -5.53 -10.80
C ALA A 12 -13.49 -6.97 -10.34
N GLY A 13 -12.47 -7.83 -10.21
CA GLY A 13 -12.60 -9.19 -9.69
C GLY A 13 -12.91 -9.24 -8.19
N GLN A 14 -13.34 -10.40 -7.70
CA GLN A 14 -13.65 -10.58 -6.29
C GLN A 14 -12.40 -10.49 -5.42
N ILE A 15 -12.53 -9.85 -4.25
CA ILE A 15 -11.50 -9.85 -3.20
C ILE A 15 -11.92 -10.81 -2.08
N THR A 16 -10.92 -11.29 -1.33
CA THR A 16 -11.14 -12.15 -0.17
C THR A 16 -11.94 -11.44 0.92
N LYS A 17 -12.33 -12.20 1.95
CA LYS A 17 -12.99 -11.65 3.12
C LYS A 17 -12.12 -10.56 3.76
N GLU A 18 -12.74 -9.42 4.03
CA GLU A 18 -12.11 -8.29 4.72
C GLU A 18 -11.56 -8.68 6.10
N ILE A 19 -10.40 -8.12 6.42
CA ILE A 19 -9.74 -8.24 7.72
C ILE A 19 -9.49 -6.84 8.25
N ARG A 20 -9.95 -6.56 9.48
CA ARG A 20 -9.63 -5.32 10.18
C ARG A 20 -8.20 -5.41 10.72
N ILE A 21 -7.35 -4.47 10.32
CA ILE A 21 -5.92 -4.50 10.65
C ILE A 21 -5.48 -3.40 11.62
N GLY A 22 -6.32 -2.39 11.88
CA GLY A 22 -5.95 -1.37 12.85
C GLY A 22 -6.96 -0.25 13.04
N HIS A 23 -6.57 0.65 13.94
CA HIS A 23 -7.21 1.94 14.17
C HIS A 23 -6.40 3.04 13.50
N LEU A 24 -7.09 3.97 12.84
CA LEU A 24 -6.54 5.20 12.32
C LEU A 24 -6.96 6.32 13.25
N ASN A 25 -6.05 6.78 14.11
CA ASN A 25 -6.25 7.99 14.90
C ASN A 25 -5.68 9.17 14.11
N LYS A 26 -6.53 10.00 13.53
CA LYS A 26 -6.16 11.29 12.92
C LYS A 26 -6.74 12.43 13.77
N GLY A 27 -6.12 12.71 14.92
CA GLY A 27 -6.46 13.88 15.75
C GLY A 27 -7.95 13.98 16.08
N GLU A 28 -8.58 15.09 15.68
CA GLU A 28 -10.00 15.42 15.91
C GLU A 28 -11.01 14.62 15.05
N GLN A 29 -10.56 13.79 14.12
CA GLN A 29 -11.47 12.96 13.32
C GLN A 29 -11.99 11.77 14.12
N ALA A 30 -13.24 11.35 13.83
CA ALA A 30 -13.85 10.15 14.39
C ALA A 30 -12.93 8.93 14.22
N HIS A 31 -12.96 8.00 15.19
CA HIS A 31 -12.18 6.76 15.13
C HIS A 31 -12.27 6.09 13.76
N GLY A 32 -11.13 6.01 13.07
CA GLY A 32 -11.03 5.34 11.78
C GLY A 32 -10.65 3.88 11.94
N TYR A 33 -11.16 3.01 11.08
CA TYR A 33 -10.74 1.63 10.98
C TYR A 33 -10.14 1.36 9.59
N LEU A 34 -8.97 0.73 9.58
CA LEU A 34 -8.31 0.27 8.37
C LEU A 34 -8.62 -1.21 8.15
N TYR A 35 -9.10 -1.53 6.97
CA TYR A 35 -9.38 -2.90 6.53
C TYR A 35 -8.50 -3.26 5.33
N LYS A 36 -8.18 -4.54 5.24
CA LYS A 36 -7.48 -5.15 4.11
C LYS A 36 -8.24 -6.32 3.54
N ALA A 37 -8.10 -6.54 2.24
CA ALA A 37 -8.51 -7.76 1.56
C ALA A 37 -7.52 -8.08 0.44
N PHE A 38 -7.47 -9.33 0.00
CA PHE A 38 -6.58 -9.77 -1.07
C PHE A 38 -7.34 -9.96 -2.37
N CYS A 39 -6.81 -9.50 -3.50
CA CYS A 39 -7.33 -9.84 -4.81
C CYS A 39 -6.50 -10.98 -5.41
N GLU A 40 -7.11 -12.15 -5.64
CA GLU A 40 -6.39 -13.29 -6.22
C GLU A 40 -5.96 -13.04 -7.67
N SER A 41 -6.78 -12.36 -8.47
CA SER A 41 -6.46 -12.08 -9.87
C SER A 41 -5.30 -11.09 -10.04
N CYS A 42 -5.29 -10.01 -9.25
CA CYS A 42 -4.23 -9.02 -9.26
C CYS A 42 -3.04 -9.42 -8.37
N GLN A 43 -3.22 -10.37 -7.45
CA GLN A 43 -2.26 -10.75 -6.41
C GLN A 43 -1.76 -9.55 -5.60
N ILE A 44 -2.70 -8.69 -5.17
CA ILE A 44 -2.40 -7.50 -4.36
C ILE A 44 -3.28 -7.44 -3.12
N MET A 45 -2.79 -6.74 -2.10
CA MET A 45 -3.60 -6.29 -0.99
C MET A 45 -4.29 -4.98 -1.36
N VAL A 46 -5.60 -4.92 -1.19
CA VAL A 46 -6.40 -3.70 -1.28
C VAL A 46 -6.79 -3.25 0.12
N GLU A 47 -6.97 -1.95 0.26
CA GLU A 47 -7.25 -1.29 1.54
C GLU A 47 -8.57 -0.51 1.43
N ARG A 48 -9.25 -0.35 2.56
CA ARG A 48 -10.33 0.64 2.71
C ARG A 48 -10.31 1.22 4.11
N ASN A 49 -10.73 2.46 4.23
CA ASN A 49 -10.83 3.17 5.51
C ASN A 49 -12.28 3.51 5.80
N ILE A 50 -12.72 3.23 7.01
CA ILE A 50 -14.06 3.61 7.49
C ILE A 50 -13.91 4.58 8.67
N PHE A 51 -14.40 5.81 8.52
CA PHE A 51 -14.40 6.86 9.54
C PHE A 51 -15.84 7.21 9.93
N GLY A 52 -16.34 6.61 11.00
CA GLY A 52 -17.75 6.76 11.39
C GLY A 52 -18.70 6.29 10.27
N LYS A 53 -19.36 7.22 9.58
CA LYS A 53 -20.25 6.94 8.43
C LYS A 53 -19.60 7.08 7.06
N GLN A 54 -18.35 7.52 6.99
CA GLN A 54 -17.62 7.71 5.73
C GLN A 54 -16.81 6.46 5.40
N ASP A 55 -17.01 5.90 4.20
CA ASP A 55 -16.24 4.80 3.64
C ASP A 55 -15.49 5.32 2.40
N THR A 56 -14.18 5.08 2.34
CA THR A 56 -13.37 5.46 1.17
C THR A 56 -13.59 4.57 -0.05
N GLY A 57 -14.24 3.41 0.13
CA GLY A 57 -14.20 2.31 -0.82
C GLY A 57 -12.84 1.62 -0.85
N TRP A 58 -12.77 0.52 -1.61
CA TRP A 58 -11.53 -0.24 -1.81
C TRP A 58 -10.57 0.49 -2.76
N PHE A 59 -9.32 0.65 -2.35
CA PHE A 59 -8.25 1.25 -3.15
C PHE A 59 -6.99 0.38 -3.10
N SER A 60 -6.18 0.43 -4.16
CA SER A 60 -4.92 -0.32 -4.26
C SER A 60 -3.74 0.41 -3.63
N SER A 61 -3.79 1.74 -3.54
CA SER A 61 -2.82 2.56 -2.83
C SER A 61 -3.43 3.89 -2.41
N SER A 62 -2.92 4.46 -1.33
CA SER A 62 -3.23 5.84 -0.89
C SER A 62 -2.25 6.88 -1.44
N VAL A 63 -1.26 6.46 -2.23
CA VAL A 63 -0.24 7.34 -2.82
C VAL A 63 -0.82 8.07 -4.03
N ASP A 64 -0.66 9.40 -4.06
CA ASP A 64 -0.98 10.21 -5.23
C ASP A 64 0.14 10.11 -6.27
N LYS A 65 -0.21 9.86 -7.54
CA LYS A 65 0.76 9.76 -8.65
C LYS A 65 1.65 10.99 -8.78
N LYS A 66 1.15 12.19 -8.45
CA LYS A 66 1.95 13.43 -8.50
C LYS A 66 3.08 13.48 -7.48
N ASN A 67 3.03 12.61 -6.46
CA ASN A 67 4.02 12.55 -5.38
C ASN A 67 5.16 11.55 -5.69
N ILE A 68 5.13 10.89 -6.85
CA ILE A 68 6.18 9.97 -7.29
C ILE A 68 7.41 10.80 -7.71
N ILE A 69 8.59 10.48 -7.17
CA ILE A 69 9.82 11.26 -7.35
C ILE A 69 10.95 10.49 -8.05
N GLY A 70 10.79 9.18 -8.29
CA GLY A 70 11.79 8.39 -9.01
C GLY A 70 11.50 6.89 -8.95
N GLU A 71 12.14 6.13 -9.83
CA GLU A 71 12.05 4.68 -9.90
C GLU A 71 13.26 4.05 -9.17
N LEU A 72 13.11 2.81 -8.69
CA LEU A 72 14.19 2.03 -8.10
C LEU A 72 14.67 0.99 -9.10
N LEU A 73 15.98 0.81 -9.16
CA LEU A 73 16.60 -0.34 -9.79
C LEU A 73 16.48 -1.58 -8.89
N ASP A 74 16.52 -2.77 -9.49
CA ASP A 74 16.42 -4.03 -8.74
C ASP A 74 17.57 -4.19 -7.72
N GLU A 75 18.76 -3.68 -8.03
CA GLU A 75 19.89 -3.67 -7.09
C GLU A 75 19.55 -2.86 -5.82
N GLU A 76 18.82 -1.76 -5.97
CA GLU A 76 18.42 -0.93 -4.82
C GLU A 76 17.41 -1.66 -3.94
N LEU A 77 16.51 -2.46 -4.52
CA LEU A 77 15.57 -3.30 -3.78
C LEU A 77 16.30 -4.34 -2.93
N VAL A 78 17.34 -4.97 -3.50
CA VAL A 78 18.20 -5.91 -2.77
C VAL A 78 18.93 -5.22 -1.61
N GLN A 79 19.43 -4.00 -1.82
CA GLN A 79 20.09 -3.25 -0.74
C GLN A 79 19.11 -2.88 0.37
N ILE A 80 17.88 -2.49 0.04
CA ILE A 80 16.83 -2.21 1.03
C ILE A 80 16.54 -3.47 1.86
N GLU A 81 16.33 -4.64 1.23
CA GLU A 81 16.08 -5.86 2.00
C GLU A 81 17.24 -6.18 2.95
N LYS A 82 18.48 -6.08 2.48
CA LYS A 82 19.69 -6.28 3.30
C LYS A 82 19.74 -5.34 4.50
N MET A 83 19.40 -4.06 4.31
CA MET A 83 19.32 -3.09 5.40
C MET A 83 18.23 -3.45 6.41
N LEU A 84 17.10 -3.97 5.95
CA LEU A 84 15.95 -4.34 6.79
C LEU A 84 16.15 -5.63 7.59
N ILE A 85 17.16 -6.46 7.29
CA ILE A 85 17.49 -7.66 8.08
C ILE A 85 17.66 -7.33 9.58
N LYS A 86 18.19 -6.15 9.89
CA LYS A 86 18.38 -5.67 11.27
C LYS A 86 17.08 -5.23 11.97
N TYR A 87 15.96 -5.17 11.24
CA TYR A 87 14.67 -4.68 11.70
C TYR A 87 13.55 -5.69 11.35
N PRO A 88 13.41 -6.80 12.10
CA PRO A 88 12.55 -7.93 11.72
C PRO A 88 11.10 -7.56 11.38
N ARG A 89 10.51 -6.63 12.14
CA ARG A 89 9.14 -6.16 11.89
C ARG A 89 9.01 -5.41 10.56
N LEU A 90 9.98 -4.56 10.24
CA LEU A 90 10.00 -3.84 8.96
C LEU A 90 10.32 -4.79 7.81
N LEU A 91 11.18 -5.80 8.03
CA LEU A 91 11.48 -6.82 7.04
C LEU A 91 10.23 -7.63 6.65
N ILE A 92 9.38 -8.00 7.62
CA ILE A 92 8.12 -8.69 7.33
C ILE A 92 7.22 -7.82 6.46
N GLN A 93 7.04 -6.55 6.83
CA GLN A 93 6.23 -5.59 6.06
C GLN A 93 6.80 -5.35 4.65
N TRP A 94 8.12 -5.30 4.52
CA TRP A 94 8.81 -5.21 3.24
C TRP A 94 8.55 -6.42 2.37
N ARG A 95 8.67 -7.63 2.94
CA ARG A 95 8.42 -8.88 2.22
C ARG A 95 6.97 -8.98 1.76
N GLU A 96 6.01 -8.60 2.59
CA GLU A 96 4.60 -8.52 2.21
C GLU A 96 4.35 -7.48 1.11
N PHE A 97 5.06 -6.35 1.14
CA PHE A 97 4.98 -5.33 0.10
C PHE A 97 5.56 -5.83 -1.23
N ILE A 98 6.81 -6.34 -1.21
CA ILE A 98 7.51 -6.75 -2.43
C ILE A 98 6.93 -8.03 -3.05
N ALA A 99 6.32 -8.91 -2.26
CA ALA A 99 5.63 -10.10 -2.77
C ALA A 99 4.45 -9.77 -3.71
N GLN A 100 3.96 -8.53 -3.70
CA GLN A 100 2.93 -8.06 -4.62
C GLN A 100 3.50 -7.64 -5.98
N LYS A 101 4.83 -7.46 -6.10
CA LYS A 101 5.52 -7.05 -7.33
C LYS A 101 5.49 -8.20 -8.35
N ARG A 102 5.13 -7.87 -9.59
CA ARG A 102 5.29 -8.73 -10.77
C ARG A 102 6.53 -8.33 -11.56
N GLU A 103 6.91 -9.18 -12.52
CA GLU A 103 8.10 -8.99 -13.35
C GLU A 103 8.10 -7.62 -14.04
N THR A 104 6.96 -7.19 -14.59
CA THR A 104 6.79 -5.92 -15.31
C THR A 104 6.59 -4.70 -14.40
N ASP A 105 6.50 -4.90 -13.08
CA ASP A 105 6.22 -3.81 -12.16
C ASP A 105 7.50 -3.06 -11.80
N VAL A 106 7.38 -1.76 -11.58
CA VAL A 106 8.48 -0.90 -11.12
C VAL A 106 8.19 -0.43 -9.70
N VAL A 107 9.19 -0.44 -8.82
CA VAL A 107 9.05 0.15 -7.49
C VAL A 107 9.46 1.62 -7.59
N CYS A 108 8.62 2.52 -7.09
CA CYS A 108 8.82 3.95 -7.16
C CYS A 108 8.97 4.57 -5.77
N ARG A 109 9.85 5.55 -5.65
CA ARG A 109 9.92 6.48 -4.52
C ARG A 109 8.77 7.47 -4.59
N PHE A 110 8.18 7.78 -3.46
CA PHE A 110 7.24 8.88 -3.31
C PHE A 110 7.55 9.72 -2.08
N LYS A 111 7.12 10.98 -2.11
CA LYS A 111 7.19 11.90 -0.97
C LYS A 111 5.85 12.58 -0.76
N GLU A 112 5.19 12.29 0.35
CA GLU A 112 3.96 12.98 0.73
C GLU A 112 4.28 14.42 1.16
N LYS A 113 3.42 15.37 0.76
CA LYS A 113 3.51 16.76 1.20
C LYS A 113 3.46 16.78 2.73
N ASP A 114 4.38 17.52 3.33
CA ASP A 114 4.50 17.71 4.79
C ASP A 114 5.00 16.51 5.60
N LEU A 115 5.43 15.41 4.94
CA LEU A 115 6.13 14.30 5.62
C LEU A 115 7.64 14.30 5.33
N PRO A 116 8.49 14.09 6.36
CA PRO A 116 9.94 14.03 6.17
C PRO A 116 10.39 12.71 5.54
N TYR A 117 9.50 11.73 5.42
CA TYR A 117 9.82 10.37 5.00
C TYR A 117 9.63 10.18 3.50
N THR A 118 10.55 9.45 2.88
CA THR A 118 10.38 8.90 1.53
C THR A 118 9.76 7.51 1.67
N GLY A 119 8.68 7.28 0.94
CA GLY A 119 8.02 5.99 0.86
C GLY A 119 8.28 5.30 -0.47
N LEU A 120 7.89 4.03 -0.55
CA LEU A 120 7.95 3.20 -1.75
C LEU A 120 6.55 2.70 -2.10
N THR A 121 6.23 2.67 -3.39
CA THR A 121 4.99 2.08 -3.92
C THR A 121 5.31 1.29 -5.19
N ILE A 122 4.50 0.29 -5.52
CA ILE A 122 4.66 -0.48 -6.75
C ILE A 122 3.79 0.16 -7.83
N LYS A 123 4.38 0.46 -8.99
CA LYS A 123 3.69 0.91 -10.20
C LYS A 123 3.51 -0.27 -11.15
N ARG A 124 2.25 -0.59 -11.45
CA ARG A 124 1.84 -1.61 -12.43
C ARG A 124 0.98 -0.97 -13.50
N GLY A 125 1.56 -0.72 -14.67
CA GLY A 125 0.92 0.10 -15.70
C GLY A 125 0.49 1.45 -15.12
N ASP A 126 -0.82 1.73 -15.17
CA ASP A 126 -1.42 2.96 -14.63
C ASP A 126 -1.80 2.89 -13.15
N TYR A 127 -1.57 1.78 -12.46
CA TYR A 127 -2.01 1.60 -11.08
C TYR A 127 -0.84 1.69 -10.10
N LEU A 128 -1.11 2.28 -8.94
CA LEU A 128 -0.21 2.23 -7.78
C LEU A 128 -0.72 1.20 -6.79
N ILE A 129 0.21 0.42 -6.22
CA ILE A 129 -0.07 -0.72 -5.34
C ILE A 129 0.73 -0.54 -4.05
N GLY A 130 -0.01 -0.54 -2.95
CA GLY A 130 0.53 -0.50 -1.60
C GLY A 130 1.37 0.74 -1.30
N ARG A 131 1.91 0.75 -0.09
CA ARG A 131 2.89 1.71 0.39
C ARG A 131 3.81 1.03 1.41
N PHE A 132 5.09 1.34 1.34
CA PHE A 132 6.08 0.93 2.33
C PHE A 132 6.90 2.14 2.74
N TRP A 133 7.01 2.41 4.04
CA TRP A 133 7.81 3.52 4.54
C TRP A 133 9.24 3.07 4.81
N VAL A 134 10.19 3.73 4.16
CA VAL A 134 11.61 3.55 4.49
C VAL A 134 11.95 4.61 5.53
N PHE A 135 12.27 4.17 6.75
CA PHE A 135 12.78 5.07 7.77
C PHE A 135 14.26 5.32 7.50
N ARG A 136 14.58 6.59 7.17
CA ARG A 136 15.89 7.20 6.83
C ARG A 136 16.12 7.39 5.33
N ASN A 137 16.80 8.50 5.02
CA ASN A 137 17.37 8.80 3.70
C ASN A 137 18.14 7.57 3.20
N LEU A 138 17.56 6.83 2.26
CA LEU A 138 18.33 6.11 1.25
C LEU A 138 19.18 7.13 0.48
#